data_AF-A0A8T1VLD4-F1
#
_entry.id   AF-A0A8T1VLD4-F1
#
_cell.length_a   1.000
_cell.length_b   1.000
_cell.length_c   1.000
_cell.angle_alpha   90.00
_cell.angle_beta   90.00
_cell.angle_gamma   90.00
#
_symmetry.space_group_name_H-M   'P 1'
#
loop_
_entity.id
_entity.type
_entity.pdbx_description
1 polymer ?
#
loop_
_entity_poly.entity_id
_entity_poly.type
_entity_poly.pdbx_seq_one_letter_code
_entity_poly.pdbx_strand_id
1 'polypeptide(L)'
;MVSTTAILSVVTGFVASLSQVSAHGYMYIPLAEFTDSATSAWIVQIEPQWSGDWDSCSSSDDDCLTTLYASLKKSNGYSDIRTLLDSDTSLYGANCGFTDPDATPKDPPTTGDATFSRGMVHAGPCEIWLDDTMVLSNDDCQTAYGDGSQDKASVFTPVDYSSCSASGCMLRFYWLAFQGVDSSTVWQVYKDCVPLTGPAEGTTSTSTTNSTSSTSTTGSGTSDSSTTATEAPISTDAPATPTATEATETESPSASSAPSTPSPSEKCTARKRQ
;
A
#
# COMPACT_ATOMS: atom_id res chain seq x y z
N MET A 1 -46.21 -48.82 34.77
CA MET A 1 -45.26 -48.48 33.70
C MET A 1 -45.40 -46.98 33.44
N VAL A 2 -44.45 -46.17 33.90
CA VAL A 2 -44.35 -44.75 33.54
C VAL A 2 -42.90 -44.54 33.14
N SER A 3 -42.68 -44.37 31.84
CA SER A 3 -41.37 -44.19 31.22
C SER A 3 -41.02 -42.71 31.25
N THR A 4 -40.06 -42.31 32.07
CA THR A 4 -39.51 -40.96 32.09
C THR A 4 -38.45 -40.82 31.00
N THR A 5 -38.82 -40.18 29.90
CA THR A 5 -37.89 -39.78 28.84
C THR A 5 -37.17 -38.52 29.26
N ALA A 6 -35.86 -38.62 29.55
CA ALA A 6 -35.00 -37.47 29.76
C ALA A 6 -34.62 -36.88 28.39
N ILE A 7 -35.04 -35.63 28.12
CA ILE A 7 -34.63 -34.88 26.94
C ILE A 7 -33.34 -34.14 27.30
N LEU A 8 -32.20 -34.61 26.80
CA LEU A 8 -30.95 -33.86 26.85
C LEU A 8 -31.01 -32.73 25.82
N SER A 9 -31.08 -31.48 26.28
CA SER A 9 -30.91 -30.30 25.43
C SER A 9 -29.41 -30.09 25.14
N VAL A 10 -28.98 -30.37 23.92
CA VAL A 10 -27.64 -30.00 23.43
C VAL A 10 -27.64 -28.51 23.11
N VAL A 11 -26.95 -27.71 23.92
CA VAL A 11 -26.67 -26.30 23.61
C VAL A 11 -25.46 -26.25 22.69
N THR A 12 -25.68 -26.05 21.40
CA THR A 12 -24.62 -25.77 20.43
C THR A 12 -24.14 -24.33 20.63
N GLY A 13 -22.95 -24.17 21.22
CA GLY A 13 -22.30 -22.87 21.36
C GLY A 13 -21.89 -22.34 19.99
N PHE A 14 -22.51 -21.25 19.54
CA PHE A 14 -22.10 -20.53 18.34
C PHE A 14 -20.86 -19.69 18.69
N VAL A 15 -19.67 -20.18 18.33
CA VAL A 15 -18.45 -19.36 18.41
C VAL A 15 -18.52 -18.38 17.25
N ALA A 16 -18.94 -17.14 17.55
CA ALA A 16 -18.83 -16.05 16.59
C ALA A 16 -17.33 -15.73 16.42
N SER A 17 -16.75 -16.20 15.33
CA SER A 17 -15.45 -15.74 14.85
C SER A 17 -15.60 -14.25 14.55
N LEU A 18 -15.17 -13.38 15.47
CA LEU A 18 -15.03 -11.96 15.19
C LEU A 18 -13.89 -11.83 14.17
N SER A 19 -14.22 -11.87 12.89
CA SER A 19 -13.32 -11.40 11.84
C SER A 19 -13.02 -9.95 12.18
N GLN A 20 -11.84 -9.68 12.75
CA GLN A 20 -11.37 -8.31 12.91
C GLN A 20 -11.17 -7.79 11.49
N VAL A 21 -12.14 -7.02 10.99
CA VAL A 21 -11.99 -6.32 9.73
C VAL A 21 -10.94 -5.26 9.98
N SER A 22 -9.72 -5.55 9.51
CA SER A 22 -8.61 -4.62 9.52
C SER A 22 -8.92 -3.50 8.51
N ALA A 23 -9.59 -2.44 8.97
CA ALA A 23 -9.98 -1.31 8.11
C ALA A 23 -8.76 -0.49 7.62
N HIS A 24 -7.59 -0.72 8.20
CA HIS A 24 -6.36 0.04 7.98
C HIS A 24 -5.17 -0.92 7.78
N GLY A 25 -3.94 -0.40 7.66
CA GLY A 25 -2.78 -1.20 7.25
C GLY A 25 -1.48 -0.86 7.97
N TYR A 26 -0.49 -1.71 7.74
CA TYR A 26 0.87 -1.60 8.26
C TYR A 26 1.87 -2.15 7.22
N MET A 27 3.17 -1.95 7.43
CA MET A 27 4.21 -2.54 6.59
C MET A 27 4.25 -4.06 6.72
N TYR A 28 3.87 -4.74 5.64
CA TYR A 28 3.82 -6.21 5.57
C TYR A 28 5.11 -6.80 4.97
N ILE A 29 5.75 -6.07 4.06
CA ILE A 29 7.05 -6.44 3.48
C ILE A 29 7.95 -5.20 3.46
N PRO A 30 9.13 -5.22 4.11
CA PRO A 30 9.48 -6.15 5.18
C PRO A 30 8.47 -6.01 6.35
N LEU A 31 8.24 -7.10 7.10
CA LEU A 31 7.18 -7.15 8.10
C LEU A 31 7.53 -6.30 9.33
N ALA A 32 6.68 -5.32 9.64
CA ALA A 32 6.69 -4.61 10.91
C ALA A 32 6.18 -5.52 12.03
N GLU A 33 6.89 -5.53 13.15
CA GLU A 33 6.43 -6.15 14.40
C GLU A 33 5.92 -5.07 15.35
N PHE A 34 5.05 -5.45 16.30
CA PHE A 34 4.34 -4.52 17.17
C PHE A 34 4.82 -4.64 18.60
N THR A 35 4.83 -3.51 19.31
CA THR A 35 5.15 -3.45 20.75
C THR A 35 4.11 -4.19 21.60
N ASP A 36 2.85 -4.16 21.15
CA ASP A 36 1.70 -4.83 21.76
C ASP A 36 1.02 -5.78 20.75
N SER A 37 -0.29 -5.96 20.84
CA SER A 37 -1.07 -6.68 19.84
C SER A 37 -0.96 -6.01 18.47
N ALA A 38 -0.79 -6.83 17.43
CA ALA A 38 -0.83 -6.36 16.05
C ALA A 38 -2.05 -5.49 15.80
N THR A 39 -1.81 -4.33 15.21
CA THR A 39 -2.84 -3.34 14.90
C THR A 39 -2.57 -2.77 13.53
N SER A 40 -3.62 -2.35 12.85
CA SER A 40 -3.50 -1.70 11.56
C SER A 40 -3.95 -0.25 11.60
N ALA A 41 -4.43 0.23 12.75
CA ALA A 41 -4.99 1.57 12.90
C ALA A 41 -3.98 2.67 12.56
N TRP A 42 -4.49 3.82 12.10
CA TRP A 42 -3.73 5.06 12.12
C TRP A 42 -3.26 5.36 13.55
N ILE A 43 -2.15 6.08 13.70
CA ILE A 43 -1.59 6.44 15.02
C ILE A 43 -2.40 7.57 15.63
N VAL A 44 -2.71 8.59 14.82
CA VAL A 44 -3.57 9.72 15.20
C VAL A 44 -4.47 10.12 14.03
N GLN A 45 -5.64 10.65 14.36
CA GLN A 45 -6.52 11.37 13.45
C GLN A 45 -6.71 12.78 13.99
N ILE A 46 -6.32 13.79 13.22
CA ILE A 46 -6.28 15.20 13.63
C ILE A 46 -6.79 16.10 12.53
N GLU A 47 -7.18 17.33 12.87
CA GLU A 47 -7.48 18.35 11.87
C GLU A 47 -6.22 18.70 11.04
N PRO A 48 -6.35 19.22 9.81
CA PRO A 48 -5.22 19.72 9.06
C PRO A 48 -4.47 20.83 9.82
N GLN A 49 -3.15 20.69 9.94
CA GLN A 49 -2.36 21.59 10.79
C GLN A 49 -1.96 22.90 10.08
N TRP A 50 -2.21 22.99 8.77
CA TRP A 50 -1.92 24.17 7.98
C TRP A 50 -3.20 24.83 7.49
N SER A 51 -3.27 26.15 7.67
CA SER A 51 -4.36 26.96 7.15
C SER A 51 -4.42 26.85 5.62
N GLY A 52 -5.56 26.41 5.11
CA GLY A 52 -5.83 26.22 3.69
C GLY A 52 -7.31 25.94 3.47
N ASP A 53 -7.76 26.00 2.21
CA ASP A 53 -9.17 25.82 1.85
C ASP A 53 -9.54 24.34 1.73
N TRP A 54 -9.31 23.58 2.81
CA TRP A 54 -9.51 22.12 2.85
C TRP A 54 -10.97 21.70 2.60
N ASP A 55 -11.92 22.56 2.96
CA ASP A 55 -13.36 22.32 2.77
C ASP A 55 -13.84 22.62 1.34
N SER A 56 -13.03 23.29 0.52
CA SER A 56 -13.33 23.50 -0.91
C SER A 56 -13.09 22.25 -1.76
N CYS A 57 -12.23 21.34 -1.30
CA CYS A 57 -12.01 20.05 -1.92
C CYS A 57 -13.04 19.04 -1.41
N SER A 58 -13.70 18.32 -2.32
CA SER A 58 -14.43 17.12 -1.91
C SER A 58 -13.46 16.12 -1.28
N SER A 59 -13.90 15.37 -0.27
CA SER A 59 -13.09 14.31 0.32
C SER A 59 -12.80 13.14 -0.62
N SER A 60 -13.41 13.15 -1.81
CA SER A 60 -13.19 12.18 -2.90
C SER A 60 -12.46 12.80 -4.10
N ASP A 61 -12.02 14.05 -3.99
CA ASP A 61 -11.28 14.77 -5.03
C ASP A 61 -9.80 14.75 -4.67
N ASP A 62 -9.17 13.61 -4.98
CA ASP A 62 -7.79 13.30 -4.62
C ASP A 62 -6.82 14.33 -5.25
N ASP A 63 -7.07 14.75 -6.49
CA ASP A 63 -6.28 15.77 -7.21
C ASP A 63 -6.36 17.14 -6.51
N CYS A 64 -7.54 17.57 -6.06
CA CYS A 64 -7.71 18.81 -5.32
C CYS A 64 -6.95 18.78 -3.99
N LEU A 65 -7.13 17.71 -3.21
CA LEU A 65 -6.52 17.55 -1.89
C LEU A 65 -5.00 17.49 -1.96
N THR A 66 -4.44 16.71 -2.89
CA THR A 66 -2.99 16.55 -3.05
C THR A 66 -2.35 17.81 -3.60
N THR A 67 -3.00 18.51 -4.54
CA THR A 67 -2.54 19.81 -5.04
C THR A 67 -2.52 20.88 -3.94
N LEU A 68 -3.59 20.96 -3.15
CA LEU A 68 -3.67 21.86 -2.00
C LEU A 68 -2.55 21.56 -1.01
N TYR A 69 -2.38 20.29 -0.63
CA TYR A 69 -1.34 19.89 0.30
C TYR A 69 0.07 20.21 -0.21
N ALA A 70 0.39 19.91 -1.47
CA ALA A 70 1.71 20.19 -2.04
C ALA A 70 2.05 21.69 -1.99
N SER A 71 1.06 22.55 -2.27
CA SER A 71 1.19 24.01 -2.12
C SER A 71 1.42 24.43 -0.67
N LEU A 72 0.66 23.85 0.27
CA LEU A 72 0.79 24.14 1.70
C LEU A 72 2.12 23.64 2.28
N LYS A 73 2.56 22.43 1.92
CA LYS A 73 3.86 21.84 2.30
C LYS A 73 5.00 22.78 1.94
N LYS A 74 5.00 23.27 0.70
CA LYS A 74 6.02 24.22 0.21
C LYS A 74 5.95 25.58 0.92
N SER A 75 4.76 26.15 1.10
CA SER A 75 4.60 27.46 1.75
C SER A 75 4.91 27.44 3.25
N ASN A 76 4.72 26.29 3.91
CA ASN A 76 5.11 26.06 5.31
C ASN A 76 6.57 25.60 5.46
N GLY A 77 7.33 25.49 4.37
CA GLY A 77 8.77 25.26 4.41
C GLY A 77 9.21 23.80 4.61
N TYR A 78 8.34 22.83 4.33
CA TYR A 78 8.68 21.41 4.44
C TYR A 78 9.08 20.82 3.09
N SER A 79 10.18 20.05 3.07
CA SER A 79 10.63 19.27 1.91
C SER A 79 10.03 17.86 1.87
N ASP A 80 9.75 17.31 3.04
CA ASP A 80 9.36 15.92 3.25
C ASP A 80 8.38 15.83 4.43
N ILE A 81 7.57 14.77 4.44
CA ILE A 81 6.57 14.56 5.48
C ILE A 81 7.19 13.98 6.74
N ARG A 82 8.30 13.25 6.64
CA ARG A 82 9.05 12.79 7.83
C ARG A 82 9.38 13.94 8.77
N THR A 83 9.95 15.03 8.25
CA THR A 83 10.32 16.21 9.06
C THR A 83 9.12 16.80 9.79
N LEU A 84 7.95 16.85 9.14
CA LEU A 84 6.70 17.29 9.77
C LEU A 84 6.27 16.31 10.87
N LEU A 85 6.11 15.04 10.51
CA LEU A 85 5.48 14.07 11.38
C LEU A 85 6.35 13.73 12.59
N ASP A 86 7.67 13.82 12.49
CA ASP A 86 8.59 13.58 13.61
C ASP A 86 8.87 14.84 14.46
N SER A 87 8.33 16.00 14.06
CA SER A 87 8.56 17.27 14.79
C SER A 87 7.89 17.33 16.16
N ASP A 88 6.76 16.64 16.33
CA ASP A 88 5.98 16.62 17.56
C ASP A 88 5.27 15.26 17.73
N THR A 89 5.85 14.39 18.55
CA THR A 89 5.29 13.05 18.80
C THR A 89 4.04 13.07 19.67
N SER A 90 3.74 14.19 20.34
CA SER A 90 2.48 14.35 21.09
C SER A 90 1.31 14.65 20.17
N LEU A 91 1.57 15.34 19.04
CA LEU A 91 0.58 15.69 18.04
C LEU A 91 0.44 14.63 16.94
N TYR A 92 1.56 14.17 16.38
CA TYR A 92 1.61 13.25 15.23
C TYR A 92 1.84 11.78 15.62
N GLY A 93 1.89 11.50 16.91
CA GLY A 93 2.15 10.17 17.44
C GLY A 93 3.63 9.78 17.46
N ALA A 94 3.92 8.68 18.16
CA ALA A 94 5.28 8.16 18.34
C ALA A 94 6.00 7.91 17.00
N ASN A 95 7.33 8.04 17.00
CA ASN A 95 8.15 7.93 15.77
C ASN A 95 8.02 6.60 15.03
N CYS A 96 7.68 5.52 15.74
CA CYS A 96 7.45 4.19 15.16
C CYS A 96 5.97 3.75 15.29
N GLY A 97 5.07 4.69 15.59
CA GLY A 97 3.66 4.36 15.81
C GLY A 97 3.48 3.27 16.85
N PHE A 98 2.84 2.18 16.44
CA PHE A 98 2.63 0.98 17.27
C PHE A 98 3.70 -0.09 17.08
N THR A 99 4.61 0.10 16.12
CA THR A 99 5.64 -0.89 15.76
C THR A 99 6.81 -0.86 16.73
N ASP A 100 7.45 -2.01 16.90
CA ASP A 100 8.59 -2.21 17.78
C ASP A 100 9.91 -1.93 17.03
N PRO A 101 10.61 -0.81 17.33
CA PRO A 101 11.91 -0.52 16.73
C PRO A 101 13.03 -1.44 17.23
N ASP A 102 12.81 -2.21 18.29
CA ASP A 102 13.77 -3.15 18.85
C ASP A 102 13.46 -4.61 18.43
N ALA A 103 12.51 -4.79 17.52
CA ALA A 103 12.16 -6.09 16.95
C ALA A 103 13.36 -6.78 16.29
N THR A 104 13.26 -8.11 16.12
CA THR A 104 14.32 -8.86 15.44
C THR A 104 14.44 -8.39 13.98
N PRO A 105 15.62 -7.92 13.53
CA PRO A 105 15.78 -7.38 12.19
C PRO A 105 15.39 -8.36 11.08
N LYS A 106 14.81 -7.82 10.00
CA LYS A 106 14.40 -8.56 8.80
C LYS A 106 15.42 -8.39 7.68
N ASP A 107 15.56 -9.42 6.86
CA ASP A 107 16.36 -9.27 5.64
C ASP A 107 15.65 -8.33 4.66
N PRO A 108 16.38 -7.37 4.05
CA PRO A 108 15.83 -6.56 2.96
C PRO A 108 15.26 -7.43 1.82
N PRO A 109 14.07 -7.13 1.29
CA PRO A 109 13.49 -7.84 0.17
C PRO A 109 14.40 -7.84 -1.07
N THR A 110 14.72 -9.04 -1.59
CA THR A 110 15.58 -9.17 -2.78
C THR A 110 14.92 -8.70 -4.08
N THR A 111 13.60 -8.49 -4.08
CA THR A 111 12.88 -7.93 -5.23
C THR A 111 13.07 -6.41 -5.34
N GLY A 112 13.57 -5.75 -4.29
CA GLY A 112 13.67 -4.30 -4.24
C GLY A 112 12.32 -3.61 -4.09
N ASP A 113 11.34 -4.28 -3.45
CA ASP A 113 10.02 -3.72 -3.19
C ASP A 113 9.80 -3.56 -1.67
N ALA A 114 8.80 -2.76 -1.31
CA ALA A 114 8.15 -2.80 0.00
C ALA A 114 6.63 -2.95 -0.21
N THR A 115 5.89 -3.41 0.79
CA THR A 115 4.45 -3.67 0.67
C THR A 115 3.71 -3.24 1.92
N PHE A 116 2.71 -2.40 1.73
CA PHE A 116 1.70 -2.08 2.73
C PHE A 116 0.62 -3.17 2.72
N SER A 117 0.15 -3.60 3.89
CA SER A 117 -0.67 -4.81 4.07
C SER A 117 -2.03 -4.81 3.34
N ARG A 118 -2.44 -3.67 2.78
CA ARG A 118 -3.68 -3.48 2.04
C ARG A 118 -3.51 -2.33 1.03
N GLY A 119 -4.55 -2.06 0.27
CA GLY A 119 -4.54 -0.95 -0.68
C GLY A 119 -4.60 0.39 0.04
N MET A 120 -3.80 1.35 -0.41
CA MET A 120 -3.93 2.75 0.00
C MET A 120 -5.15 3.35 -0.70
N VAL A 121 -6.14 3.79 0.08
CA VAL A 121 -7.46 4.24 -0.42
C VAL A 121 -7.81 5.67 0.00
N HIS A 122 -6.81 6.39 0.51
CA HIS A 122 -6.94 7.82 0.85
C HIS A 122 -5.80 8.59 0.19
N ALA A 123 -6.14 9.72 -0.42
CA ALA A 123 -5.18 10.60 -1.04
C ALA A 123 -4.16 11.08 -0.01
N GLY A 124 -2.96 11.36 -0.48
CA GLY A 124 -1.94 12.02 0.32
C GLY A 124 -0.55 11.40 0.19
N PRO A 125 0.45 12.10 0.72
CA PRO A 125 1.85 11.77 0.51
C PRO A 125 2.28 10.56 1.34
N CYS A 126 3.22 9.79 0.82
CA CYS A 126 3.93 8.77 1.57
C CYS A 126 5.42 8.76 1.25
N GLU A 127 6.21 8.29 2.20
CA GLU A 127 7.65 8.21 2.12
C GLU A 127 8.16 6.91 2.74
N ILE A 128 9.23 6.36 2.17
CA ILE A 128 10.04 5.30 2.78
C ILE A 128 11.45 5.82 2.96
N TRP A 129 11.96 5.65 4.18
CA TRP A 129 13.31 6.03 4.57
C TRP A 129 14.07 4.81 5.08
N LEU A 130 15.36 4.74 4.78
CA LEU A 130 16.31 3.83 5.39
C LEU A 130 17.29 4.68 6.19
N ASP A 131 17.19 4.61 7.51
CA ASP A 131 17.80 5.57 8.45
C ASP A 131 17.52 7.01 8.00
N ASP A 132 18.53 7.74 7.53
CA ASP A 132 18.43 9.14 7.09
C ASP A 132 18.35 9.31 5.56
N THR A 133 18.24 8.20 4.81
CA THR A 133 18.14 8.21 3.35
C THR A 133 16.70 7.98 2.92
N MET A 134 16.08 8.97 2.26
CA MET A 134 14.79 8.77 1.62
C MET A 134 14.99 7.94 0.35
N VAL A 135 14.30 6.80 0.28
CA VAL A 135 14.40 5.85 -0.84
C VAL A 135 13.15 5.79 -1.69
N LEU A 136 12.04 6.36 -1.19
CA LEU A 136 10.81 6.53 -1.94
C LEU A 136 10.03 7.74 -1.41
N SER A 137 9.41 8.50 -2.32
CA SER A 137 8.46 9.56 -2.00
C SER A 137 7.46 9.71 -3.14
N ASN A 138 6.20 9.93 -2.79
CA ASN A 138 5.17 10.38 -3.72
C ASN A 138 4.19 11.30 -2.97
N ASP A 139 3.67 12.32 -3.64
CA ASP A 139 2.70 13.26 -3.05
C ASP A 139 1.25 12.70 -3.09
N ASP A 140 0.98 11.69 -3.91
CA ASP A 140 -0.29 10.94 -3.96
C ASP A 140 -0.06 9.42 -4.06
N CYS A 141 0.05 8.78 -2.90
CA CYS A 141 0.32 7.35 -2.83
C CYS A 141 -0.90 6.46 -3.10
N GLN A 142 -2.13 6.97 -2.95
CA GLN A 142 -3.30 6.22 -3.38
C GLN A 142 -3.27 6.02 -4.89
N THR A 143 -3.05 7.09 -5.67
CA THR A 143 -2.99 6.98 -7.13
C THR A 143 -1.77 6.21 -7.60
N ALA A 144 -0.62 6.38 -6.93
CA ALA A 144 0.63 5.75 -7.35
C ALA A 144 0.72 4.25 -7.01
N TYR A 145 0.17 3.82 -5.86
CA TYR A 145 0.37 2.47 -5.33
C TYR A 145 -0.93 1.77 -4.91
N GLY A 146 -2.06 2.46 -4.91
CA GLY A 146 -3.38 1.88 -4.67
C GLY A 146 -4.10 1.46 -5.96
N ASP A 147 -5.21 0.76 -5.80
CA ASP A 147 -6.13 0.43 -6.90
C ASP A 147 -7.57 0.92 -6.64
N GLY A 148 -7.73 1.80 -5.65
CA GLY A 148 -9.04 2.28 -5.17
C GLY A 148 -9.80 1.27 -4.31
N SER A 149 -9.23 0.09 -4.05
CA SER A 149 -9.79 -0.93 -3.15
C SER A 149 -8.86 -1.21 -1.98
N GLN A 150 -9.41 -1.79 -0.92
CA GLN A 150 -8.62 -2.25 0.24
C GLN A 150 -8.09 -3.67 0.04
N ASP A 151 -8.59 -4.39 -0.97
CA ASP A 151 -8.43 -5.83 -1.10
C ASP A 151 -7.03 -6.25 -1.60
N LYS A 152 -6.35 -5.35 -2.32
CA LYS A 152 -5.00 -5.60 -2.83
C LYS A 152 -3.98 -4.76 -2.10
N ALA A 153 -2.95 -5.41 -1.57
CA ALA A 153 -1.81 -4.76 -0.96
C ALA A 153 -1.15 -3.73 -1.89
N SER A 154 -0.84 -2.54 -1.37
CA SER A 154 -0.06 -1.53 -2.11
C SER A 154 1.42 -1.91 -2.11
N VAL A 155 1.99 -2.05 -3.31
CA VAL A 155 3.40 -2.41 -3.50
C VAL A 155 4.18 -1.18 -3.93
N PHE A 156 5.18 -0.83 -3.13
CA PHE A 156 6.11 0.26 -3.37
C PHE A 156 7.32 -0.29 -4.11
N THR A 157 7.53 0.18 -5.34
CA THR A 157 8.64 -0.27 -6.18
C THR A 157 9.12 0.84 -7.12
N PRO A 158 10.44 1.00 -7.32
CA PRO A 158 11.52 0.34 -6.59
C PRO A 158 11.81 0.98 -5.22
N VAL A 159 12.41 0.21 -4.31
CA VAL A 159 13.00 0.63 -3.03
C VAL A 159 14.47 0.19 -3.01
N ASP A 160 15.39 1.15 -2.91
CA ASP A 160 16.82 0.89 -2.89
C ASP A 160 17.35 0.65 -1.48
N TYR A 161 17.53 -0.62 -1.12
CA TYR A 161 18.06 -1.04 0.19
C TYR A 161 19.58 -0.88 0.33
N SER A 162 20.28 -0.33 -0.66
CA SER A 162 21.74 -0.26 -0.65
C SER A 162 22.34 0.75 0.32
N SER A 163 21.53 1.67 0.85
CA SER A 163 21.96 2.62 1.87
C SER A 163 22.10 2.01 3.27
N CYS A 164 21.59 0.78 3.48
CA CYS A 164 21.73 0.09 4.76
C CYS A 164 23.18 -0.31 5.03
N SER A 165 23.66 0.01 6.23
CA SER A 165 25.02 -0.32 6.66
C SER A 165 25.18 -1.84 6.89
N ALA A 166 26.42 -2.32 7.05
CA ALA A 166 26.67 -3.71 7.43
C ALA A 166 26.02 -4.13 8.76
N SER A 167 25.80 -3.16 9.67
CA SER A 167 25.04 -3.39 10.91
C SER A 167 23.52 -3.36 10.74
N GLY A 168 23.03 -3.12 9.52
CA GLY A 168 21.63 -2.89 9.23
C GLY A 168 21.25 -1.42 9.14
N CYS A 169 19.95 -1.19 9.14
CA CYS A 169 19.31 0.13 9.09
C CYS A 169 17.88 -0.01 9.64
N MET A 170 17.22 1.12 9.87
CA MET A 170 15.79 1.17 10.14
C MET A 170 15.03 1.58 8.88
N LEU A 171 14.14 0.71 8.38
CA LEU A 171 13.11 1.17 7.45
C LEU A 171 12.04 1.93 8.23
N ARG A 172 11.72 3.14 7.77
CA ARG A 172 10.64 3.96 8.29
C ARG A 172 9.67 4.27 7.16
N PHE A 173 8.42 3.83 7.33
CA PHE A 173 7.33 4.18 6.44
C PHE A 173 6.53 5.32 7.05
N TYR A 174 6.13 6.28 6.22
CA TYR A 174 5.25 7.37 6.59
C TYR A 174 4.13 7.49 5.56
N TRP A 175 2.89 7.67 6.01
CA TRP A 175 1.78 8.08 5.15
C TRP A 175 0.89 9.07 5.89
N LEU A 176 0.60 10.20 5.24
CA LEU A 176 -0.35 11.20 5.71
C LEU A 176 -1.58 11.12 4.83
N ALA A 177 -2.60 10.41 5.29
CA ALA A 177 -3.85 10.20 4.57
C ALA A 177 -4.84 11.35 4.81
N PHE A 178 -5.48 11.81 3.75
CA PHE A 178 -6.58 12.79 3.79
C PHE A 178 -7.91 12.06 3.78
N GLN A 179 -8.60 12.06 4.91
CA GLN A 179 -9.89 11.38 5.08
C GLN A 179 -11.01 12.41 5.24
N GLY A 180 -12.14 12.20 4.56
CA GLY A 180 -13.37 12.95 4.85
C GLY A 180 -14.09 12.41 6.08
N VAL A 181 -14.32 13.23 7.10
CA VAL A 181 -15.16 12.91 8.26
C VAL A 181 -16.11 14.07 8.50
N ASP A 182 -17.41 13.78 8.59
CA ASP A 182 -18.46 14.78 8.88
C ASP A 182 -18.40 16.04 7.99
N SER A 183 -18.13 15.84 6.70
CA SER A 183 -17.97 16.91 5.68
C SER A 183 -16.74 17.80 5.83
N SER A 184 -15.75 17.39 6.63
CA SER A 184 -14.44 18.05 6.72
C SER A 184 -13.31 17.07 6.43
N THR A 185 -12.19 17.59 5.95
CA THR A 185 -10.97 16.79 5.76
C THR A 185 -10.21 16.69 7.08
N VAL A 186 -9.80 15.48 7.46
CA VAL A 186 -8.88 15.20 8.57
C VAL A 186 -7.62 14.53 8.05
N TRP A 187 -6.53 14.65 8.81
CA TRP A 187 -5.29 13.95 8.59
C TRP A 187 -5.25 12.68 9.44
N GLN A 188 -4.99 11.54 8.80
CA GLN A 188 -4.65 10.29 9.48
C GLN A 188 -3.17 10.00 9.27
N VAL A 189 -2.44 9.81 10.38
CA VAL A 189 -0.99 9.59 10.35
C VAL A 189 -0.70 8.11 10.52
N TYR A 190 0.08 7.57 9.59
CA TYR A 190 0.64 6.22 9.64
C TYR A 190 2.16 6.31 9.70
N LYS A 191 2.76 5.58 10.64
CA LYS A 191 4.21 5.41 10.76
C LYS A 191 4.52 4.01 11.21
N ASP A 192 5.41 3.34 10.48
CA ASP A 192 5.91 2.03 10.85
C ASP A 192 7.43 2.01 10.79
N CYS A 193 8.03 1.28 11.72
CA CYS A 193 9.45 1.00 11.79
C CYS A 193 9.69 -0.49 11.56
N VAL A 194 10.67 -0.82 10.73
CA VAL A 194 11.12 -2.19 10.52
C VAL A 194 12.64 -2.23 10.60
N PRO A 195 13.22 -2.81 11.66
CA PRO A 195 14.65 -3.02 11.73
C PRO A 195 15.07 -3.99 10.62
N LEU A 196 16.11 -3.65 9.86
CA LEU A 196 16.62 -4.47 8.77
C LEU A 196 18.04 -4.94 9.04
N THR A 197 18.37 -6.15 8.58
CA THR A 197 19.75 -6.63 8.55
C THR A 197 20.54 -5.88 7.47
N GLY A 198 21.86 -5.80 7.66
CA GLY A 198 22.79 -5.26 6.67
C GLY A 198 23.24 -6.31 5.66
N PRO A 199 23.84 -5.90 4.53
CA PRO A 199 24.55 -6.85 3.68
C PRO A 199 25.65 -7.56 4.47
N ALA A 200 25.94 -8.81 4.10
CA ALA A 200 27.05 -9.54 4.68
C ALA A 200 28.37 -8.74 4.54
N GLU A 201 29.21 -8.74 5.58
CA GLU A 201 30.47 -8.01 5.59
C GLU A 201 31.29 -8.30 4.31
N GLY A 202 31.64 -7.24 3.58
CA GLY A 202 32.41 -7.32 2.32
C GLY A 202 31.57 -7.49 1.05
N THR A 203 30.23 -7.49 1.14
CA THR A 203 29.33 -7.50 -0.02
C THR A 203 28.64 -6.14 -0.13
N THR A 204 28.66 -5.52 -1.31
CA THR A 204 27.84 -4.32 -1.60
C THR A 204 26.42 -4.76 -1.92
N SER A 205 25.43 -4.16 -1.27
CA SER A 205 24.01 -4.38 -1.57
C SER A 205 23.70 -4.08 -3.04
N THR A 206 22.97 -4.98 -3.70
CA THR A 206 22.56 -4.83 -5.10
C THR A 206 21.53 -3.71 -5.22
N SER A 207 21.89 -2.58 -5.82
CA SER A 207 20.92 -1.57 -6.26
C SER A 207 20.10 -2.11 -7.43
N THR A 208 18.78 -2.07 -7.36
CA THR A 208 17.89 -2.42 -8.47
C THR A 208 17.72 -1.22 -9.40
N THR A 209 18.66 -1.00 -10.33
CA THR A 209 18.55 0.07 -11.32
C THR A 209 17.64 -0.38 -12.48
N ASN A 210 16.34 -0.09 -12.42
CA ASN A 210 15.50 -0.09 -13.62
C ASN A 210 15.68 1.24 -14.37
N SER A 211 16.75 1.33 -15.14
CA SER A 211 16.96 2.44 -16.07
C SER A 211 15.96 2.33 -17.24
N THR A 212 14.87 3.08 -17.16
CA THR A 212 14.09 3.42 -18.37
C THR A 212 14.86 4.51 -19.11
N SER A 213 15.81 4.08 -19.96
CA SER A 213 16.50 4.99 -20.88
C SER A 213 15.53 5.38 -22.01
N SER A 214 15.01 6.60 -21.93
CA SER A 214 14.39 7.28 -23.05
C SER A 214 15.42 7.51 -24.16
N THR A 215 15.28 6.78 -25.27
CA THR A 215 16.03 6.99 -26.51
C THR A 215 15.70 8.36 -27.10
N SER A 216 16.66 9.27 -27.09
CA SER A 216 16.68 10.44 -27.97
C SER A 216 17.91 10.38 -28.86
N THR A 217 17.66 10.26 -30.16
CA THR A 217 18.62 10.21 -31.26
C THR A 217 19.21 11.59 -31.58
N THR A 218 20.53 11.62 -31.82
CA THR A 218 21.33 12.56 -32.65
C THR A 218 22.80 12.33 -32.21
N GLY A 219 23.86 12.23 -33.01
CA GLY A 219 24.13 12.35 -34.43
C GLY A 219 25.63 12.67 -34.56
N SER A 220 26.38 11.83 -35.29
CA SER A 220 27.71 12.04 -35.90
C SER A 220 28.99 12.26 -35.05
N GLY A 221 30.00 11.42 -35.34
CA GLY A 221 31.42 11.64 -35.00
C GLY A 221 32.31 10.46 -35.44
N THR A 222 33.15 10.70 -36.44
CA THR A 222 33.97 9.75 -37.23
C THR A 222 35.31 9.34 -36.57
N SER A 223 35.90 8.25 -37.10
CA SER A 223 37.31 7.78 -37.05
C SER A 223 37.63 6.74 -35.96
N ASP A 224 38.42 5.68 -36.15
CA ASP A 224 39.00 4.94 -37.28
C ASP A 224 39.63 3.65 -36.67
N SER A 225 39.94 2.66 -37.51
CA SER A 225 40.95 1.59 -37.32
C SER A 225 40.53 0.13 -37.01
N SER A 226 40.36 -0.60 -38.13
CA SER A 226 41.07 -1.81 -38.60
C SER A 226 41.08 -3.19 -37.87
N THR A 227 40.58 -4.17 -38.64
CA THR A 227 41.03 -5.59 -38.84
C THR A 227 40.81 -6.61 -37.71
N THR A 228 40.30 -7.84 -37.91
CA THR A 228 40.44 -8.81 -39.03
C THR A 228 39.24 -9.77 -39.08
N ALA A 229 38.92 -10.24 -40.29
CA ALA A 229 37.88 -11.21 -40.64
C ALA A 229 38.16 -12.66 -40.18
N THR A 230 37.12 -13.47 -40.01
CA THR A 230 37.11 -14.92 -40.36
C THR A 230 35.68 -15.38 -40.63
N GLU A 231 35.52 -16.16 -41.70
CA GLU A 231 34.29 -16.61 -42.36
C GLU A 231 33.37 -17.54 -41.56
N ALA A 232 32.10 -17.53 -41.99
CA ALA A 232 31.03 -18.50 -41.70
C ALA A 232 31.32 -19.89 -42.30
N PRO A 233 30.47 -20.90 -42.03
CA PRO A 233 29.41 -21.10 -43.02
C PRO A 233 28.01 -21.35 -42.46
N ILE A 234 27.09 -21.09 -43.38
CA ILE A 234 25.63 -21.19 -43.40
C ILE A 234 25.15 -22.62 -43.13
N SER A 235 24.01 -22.77 -42.44
CA SER A 235 23.02 -23.76 -42.85
C SER A 235 21.60 -23.31 -42.50
N THR A 236 20.85 -23.08 -43.57
CA THR A 236 19.40 -22.93 -43.67
C THR A 236 18.71 -24.23 -43.28
N ASP A 237 17.63 -24.18 -42.48
CA ASP A 237 16.37 -24.85 -42.85
C ASP A 237 15.18 -24.39 -41.99
N ALA A 238 14.17 -23.88 -42.68
CA ALA A 238 12.76 -23.85 -42.34
C ALA A 238 12.06 -24.21 -43.68
N PRO A 239 10.84 -24.78 -43.74
CA PRO A 239 9.75 -24.67 -42.78
C PRO A 239 8.88 -25.95 -42.63
N ALA A 240 7.90 -25.96 -41.71
CA ALA A 240 6.54 -26.48 -41.98
C ALA A 240 5.57 -26.26 -40.80
N THR A 241 4.53 -25.47 -41.08
CA THR A 241 3.22 -25.50 -40.43
C THR A 241 2.52 -26.84 -40.67
N PRO A 242 1.65 -27.29 -39.76
CA PRO A 242 0.32 -27.63 -40.24
C PRO A 242 -0.83 -27.02 -39.41
N THR A 243 -1.91 -26.89 -40.15
CA THR A 243 -3.20 -26.25 -39.91
C THR A 243 -4.07 -26.90 -38.83
N ALA A 244 -4.95 -26.05 -38.28
CA ALA A 244 -6.16 -26.21 -37.47
C ALA A 244 -6.92 -27.55 -37.47
N THR A 245 -7.57 -27.82 -36.33
CA THR A 245 -8.85 -28.54 -36.06
C THR A 245 -9.00 -28.50 -34.52
N GLU A 246 -10.10 -28.27 -33.81
CA GLU A 246 -11.50 -27.89 -34.01
C GLU A 246 -12.06 -27.63 -32.59
N ALA A 247 -13.20 -26.94 -32.54
CA ALA A 247 -13.90 -26.50 -31.34
C ALA A 247 -14.23 -27.61 -30.33
N THR A 248 -14.34 -27.22 -29.06
CA THR A 248 -15.24 -27.89 -28.11
C THR A 248 -15.93 -26.81 -27.29
N GLU A 249 -17.20 -26.61 -27.60
CA GLU A 249 -18.16 -25.93 -26.73
C GLU A 249 -18.27 -26.71 -25.41
N THR A 250 -18.30 -26.01 -24.29
CA THR A 250 -18.79 -26.59 -23.03
C THR A 250 -19.60 -25.54 -22.29
N GLU A 251 -20.75 -26.00 -21.86
CA GLU A 251 -21.93 -25.24 -21.50
C GLU A 251 -21.80 -24.42 -20.21
N SER A 252 -22.53 -23.32 -20.22
CA SER A 252 -22.92 -22.49 -19.08
C SER A 252 -23.86 -23.26 -18.13
N PRO A 253 -23.69 -23.15 -16.79
CA PRO A 253 -24.81 -23.27 -15.88
C PRO A 253 -25.19 -21.89 -15.34
N SER A 254 -26.30 -21.42 -15.89
CA SER A 254 -27.48 -20.86 -15.21
C SER A 254 -27.28 -20.01 -13.94
N ALA A 255 -27.72 -18.77 -14.05
CA ALA A 255 -27.95 -17.81 -12.96
C ALA A 255 -28.88 -18.40 -11.89
N SER A 256 -28.39 -18.44 -10.65
CA SER A 256 -29.20 -18.72 -9.47
C SER A 256 -29.81 -17.42 -8.95
N SER A 257 -31.13 -17.43 -8.81
CA SER A 257 -31.98 -16.30 -8.44
C SER A 257 -31.76 -15.88 -6.98
N ALA A 258 -31.47 -14.59 -6.77
CA ALA A 258 -31.48 -13.98 -5.45
C ALA A 258 -32.92 -13.80 -4.94
N PRO A 259 -33.22 -14.08 -3.66
CA PRO A 259 -34.51 -13.79 -3.07
C PRO A 259 -34.67 -12.28 -2.79
N SER A 260 -35.75 -11.71 -3.31
CA SER A 260 -36.15 -10.32 -3.14
C SER A 260 -36.52 -10.01 -1.68
N THR A 261 -35.86 -9.02 -1.09
CA THR A 261 -36.22 -8.38 0.18
C THR A 261 -37.47 -7.52 -0.02
N PRO A 262 -38.50 -7.60 0.86
CA PRO A 262 -39.66 -6.72 0.76
C PRO A 262 -39.36 -5.32 1.31
N SER A 263 -39.76 -4.28 0.56
CA SER A 263 -39.82 -2.88 1.01
C SER A 263 -40.67 -2.73 2.28
N PRO A 264 -40.27 -1.88 3.24
CA PRO A 264 -41.15 -1.49 4.33
C PRO A 264 -42.23 -0.53 3.79
N SER A 265 -43.49 -0.95 3.90
CA SER A 265 -44.66 -0.13 3.62
C SER A 265 -44.87 0.92 4.71
N GLU A 266 -45.09 2.15 4.30
CA GLU A 266 -45.61 3.24 5.13
C GLU A 266 -46.94 2.85 5.79
N LYS A 267 -47.06 3.14 7.10
CA LYS A 267 -48.25 3.72 7.77
C LYS A 267 -48.05 3.72 9.29
N CYS A 268 -47.75 4.90 9.83
CA CYS A 268 -48.10 5.26 11.21
C CYS A 268 -48.93 6.54 11.17
N THR A 269 -50.26 6.38 11.09
CA THR A 269 -51.21 7.45 11.38
C THR A 269 -51.25 7.65 12.90
N ALA A 270 -50.51 8.65 13.38
CA ALA A 270 -50.64 9.15 14.74
C ALA A 270 -51.97 9.89 14.90
N ARG A 271 -52.80 9.37 15.81
CA ARG A 271 -54.12 9.88 16.20
C ARG A 271 -53.94 11.09 17.12
N LYS A 272 -54.31 12.27 16.66
CA LYS A 272 -54.36 13.50 17.47
C LYS A 272 -55.46 13.38 18.52
N ARG A 273 -55.10 13.51 19.80
CA ARG A 273 -56.04 13.75 20.91
C ARG A 273 -55.95 15.22 21.31
N GLN A 274 -57.11 15.87 21.25
CA GLN A 274 -57.47 17.24 21.67
C GLN A 274 -56.87 18.38 20.83
#